data_AF-A0A957KCP3-F1
#
_entry.id   AF-A0A957KCP3-F1
#
_cell.length_a   1.000
_cell.length_b   1.000
_cell.length_c   1.000
_cell.angle_alpha   90.00
_cell.angle_beta   90.00
_cell.angle_gamma   90.00
#
_symmetry.space_group_name_H-M   'P 1'
#
loop_
_entity.id
_entity.type
_entity.pdbx_description
1 polymer ?
#
loop_
_entity_poly.entity_id
_entity_poly.type
_entity_poly.pdbx_seq_one_letter_code
_entity_poly.pdbx_strand_id
1 'polypeptide(L)' 'MKPKAHSQLRKYRPWFYAAALYNLLWGSWTVLFPGQLFARLGLPAPQPLAFWQVVGMFVLVYAPAYYWAGRRPERG' A
#
# COMPACT_ATOMS: atom_id res chain seq x y z
N MET A 1 36.50 -2.65 -3.68
CA MET A 1 35.90 -1.71 -2.70
C MET A 1 34.38 -1.57 -2.94
N LYS A 2 33.56 -2.50 -2.43
CA LYS A 2 32.10 -2.38 -2.19
C LYS A 2 31.81 -3.32 -0.99
N PRO A 3 31.07 -2.90 0.05
CA PRO A 3 29.66 -2.52 -0.08
C PRO A 3 29.23 -1.36 0.84
N LYS A 4 28.86 -0.21 0.28
CA LYS A 4 28.18 0.89 1.00
C LYS A 4 26.64 0.81 0.91
N ALA A 5 26.08 -0.23 0.28
CA ALA A 5 24.65 -0.37 0.03
C ALA A 5 23.84 -0.76 1.28
N HIS A 6 24.40 -1.58 2.18
CA HIS A 6 23.69 -2.10 3.35
C HIS A 6 23.30 -1.03 4.39
N SER A 7 24.01 0.12 4.43
CA SER A 7 23.77 1.16 5.45
C SER A 7 22.56 2.06 5.14
N GLN A 8 22.20 2.23 3.86
CA GLN A 8 21.15 3.15 3.44
C GLN A 8 19.75 2.55 3.57
N LEU A 9 19.57 1.27 3.23
CA LEU A 9 18.27 0.56 3.32
C LEU A 9 17.71 0.55 4.75
N ARG A 10 18.60 0.52 5.75
CA ARG A 10 18.22 0.53 7.17
C ARG A 10 17.53 1.83 7.60
N LYS A 11 17.88 2.97 6.98
CA LYS A 11 17.21 4.27 7.21
C LYS A 11 15.82 4.33 6.58
N TYR A 12 15.55 3.55 5.54
CA TYR A 12 14.25 3.52 4.86
C TYR A 12 13.24 2.54 5.49
N ARG A 13 13.63 1.80 6.53
CA ARG A 13 12.74 0.89 7.29
C ARG A 13 11.43 1.55 7.76
N PRO A 14 11.43 2.77 8.31
CA PRO A 14 10.17 3.43 8.69
C PRO A 14 9.26 3.69 7.50
N TRP A 15 9.83 4.00 6.33
CA TRP A 15 9.08 4.23 5.10
C TRP A 15 8.42 2.96 4.57
N PHE A 16 9.06 1.79 4.71
CA PHE A 16 8.44 0.51 4.37
C PHE A 16 7.25 0.19 5.28
N TYR A 17 7.35 0.46 6.58
CA TYR A 17 6.21 0.28 7.49
C TYR A 17 5.09 1.31 7.23
N ALA A 18 5.44 2.56 6.94
CA ALA A 18 4.47 3.58 6.56
C ALA A 18 3.73 3.20 5.27
N ALA A 19 4.46 2.70 4.26
CA ALA A 19 3.88 2.19 3.03
C ALA A 19 2.97 0.99 3.32
N ALA A 20 3.39 0.04 4.15
CA ALA A 20 2.57 -1.12 4.53
C ALA A 20 1.25 -0.69 5.20
N LEU A 21 1.33 0.24 6.16
CA LEU A 21 0.15 0.76 6.86
C LEU A 21 -0.76 1.55 5.92
N TYR A 22 -0.20 2.39 5.06
CA TYR A 22 -0.96 3.14 4.06
C TYR A 22 -1.71 2.20 3.11
N ASN A 23 -1.03 1.20 2.53
CA ASN A 23 -1.65 0.24 1.63
C ASN A 23 -2.73 -0.59 2.34
N LEU A 24 -2.52 -0.93 3.62
CA LEU A 24 -3.49 -1.66 4.43
C LEU A 24 -4.75 -0.83 4.68
N LEU A 25 -4.60 0.39 5.18
CA LEU A 25 -5.73 1.27 5.52
C LEU A 25 -6.48 1.68 4.25
N TRP A 26 -5.77 2.12 3.21
CA TRP A 26 -6.37 2.56 1.96
C TRP A 26 -7.00 1.41 1.18
N GLY A 27 -6.31 0.27 1.06
CA GLY A 27 -6.85 -0.91 0.40
C GLY A 27 -8.11 -1.41 1.12
N SER A 28 -8.07 -1.53 2.45
CA SER A 28 -9.23 -1.98 3.24
C SER A 28 -10.42 -1.03 3.11
N TRP A 29 -10.16 0.28 3.19
CA TRP A 29 -11.19 1.30 2.98
C TRP A 29 -11.82 1.21 1.60
N THR A 30 -11.00 1.06 0.55
CA THR A 30 -11.43 1.00 -0.84
C THR A 30 -12.27 -0.26 -1.13
N VAL A 31 -11.93 -1.39 -0.50
CA VAL A 31 -12.66 -2.65 -0.66
C VAL A 31 -13.98 -2.65 0.11
N LEU A 32 -13.97 -2.19 1.37
CA LEU A 32 -15.16 -2.19 2.24
C LEU A 32 -16.14 -1.05 1.92
N PHE A 33 -15.63 0.10 1.47
CA PHE A 33 -16.42 1.30 1.19
C PHE A 33 -16.09 1.91 -0.19
N PRO A 34 -16.27 1.15 -1.29
CA PRO A 34 -15.82 1.59 -2.63
C PRO A 34 -16.48 2.87 -3.13
N GLY A 35 -17.72 3.15 -2.70
CA GLY A 35 -18.45 4.36 -3.09
C GLY A 35 -18.13 5.59 -2.24
N GLN A 36 -17.54 5.43 -1.03
CA GLN A 36 -17.38 6.56 -0.11
C GLN A 36 -16.41 7.62 -0.63
N LEU A 37 -15.36 7.22 -1.36
CA LEU A 37 -14.43 8.17 -1.96
C LEU A 37 -15.14 9.07 -2.98
N PHE A 38 -15.89 8.47 -3.90
CA PHE A 38 -16.61 9.19 -4.94
C PHE A 38 -17.71 10.07 -4.36
N ALA A 39 -18.44 9.59 -3.35
CA ALA A 39 -19.46 10.36 -2.66
C ALA A 39 -18.89 11.60 -1.97
N ARG A 40 -17.73 11.48 -1.29
CA ARG A 40 -17.05 12.61 -0.63
C ARG A 40 -16.49 13.63 -1.61
N LEU A 41 -16.05 13.18 -2.78
CA LEU A 41 -15.50 14.05 -3.82
C LEU A 41 -16.58 14.63 -4.75
N GLY A 42 -17.86 14.25 -4.58
CA GLY A 42 -18.94 14.64 -5.48
C GLY A 42 -18.77 14.12 -6.91
N LEU A 43 -18.00 13.02 -7.08
CA LEU A 43 -17.69 12.44 -8.39
C LEU A 43 -18.61 11.26 -8.69
N PRO A 44 -18.94 11.01 -9.98
CA PRO A 44 -19.64 9.79 -10.37
C PRO A 44 -18.74 8.57 -10.09
N ALA A 45 -19.29 7.57 -9.39
CA ALA A 45 -18.58 6.33 -9.12
C ALA A 45 -18.45 5.46 -10.39
N PRO A 46 -17.34 4.73 -10.59
CA PRO A 46 -17.20 3.74 -11.63
C PRO A 46 -18.31 2.68 -11.53
N GLN A 47 -18.87 2.29 -12.67
CA GLN A 47 -19.90 1.25 -12.76
C GLN A 47 -19.39 0.08 -13.62
N PRO A 48 -19.40 -1.16 -13.09
CA PRO A 48 -19.71 -1.55 -11.71
C PRO A 48 -18.66 -1.07 -10.69
N LEU A 49 -19.13 -0.74 -9.47
CA LEU A 49 -18.30 -0.41 -8.30
C LEU A 49 -17.24 -1.49 -7.99
N ALA A 50 -17.49 -2.74 -8.40
CA ALA A 50 -16.56 -3.85 -8.28
C ALA A 50 -15.20 -3.59 -8.94
N PHE A 51 -15.14 -2.80 -10.03
CA PHE A 51 -13.86 -2.43 -10.65
C PHE A 51 -12.97 -1.63 -9.69
N TRP A 52 -13.56 -0.74 -8.90
CA TRP A 52 -12.83 0.03 -7.91
C TRP A 52 -12.40 -0.83 -6.71
N GLN A 53 -13.23 -1.80 -6.31
CA GLN A 53 -12.86 -2.77 -5.28
C GLN A 53 -11.66 -3.62 -5.69
N VAL A 54 -11.59 -4.06 -6.95
CA VAL A 54 -10.44 -4.80 -7.49
C VAL A 54 -9.16 -3.97 -7.38
N VAL A 55 -9.20 -2.68 -7.71
CA VAL A 55 -8.06 -1.76 -7.49
C VAL A 55 -7.67 -1.72 -6.01
N GLY A 56 -8.64 -1.60 -5.11
CA GLY A 56 -8.40 -1.67 -3.66
C GLY A 56 -7.74 -2.97 -3.21
N MET A 57 -8.15 -4.11 -3.77
CA MET A 57 -7.56 -5.42 -3.48
C MET A 57 -6.11 -5.50 -3.93
N PHE A 58 -5.78 -5.01 -5.13
CA PHE A 58 -4.39 -4.94 -5.60
C PHE A 58 -3.52 -4.09 -4.67
N VAL A 59 -4.02 -2.93 -4.24
CA VAL A 59 -3.32 -2.09 -3.25
C VAL A 59 -3.11 -2.84 -1.94
N LEU A 60 -4.14 -3.57 -1.47
CA LEU A 60 -4.07 -4.33 -0.22
C LEU A 60 -3.00 -5.43 -0.25
N VAL A 61 -2.78 -6.09 -1.40
CA VAL A 61 -1.75 -7.12 -1.58
C VAL A 61 -0.34 -6.56 -1.40
N TYR A 62 -0.09 -5.27 -1.67
CA TYR A 62 1.23 -4.68 -1.44
C TYR A 62 1.53 -4.44 0.04
N ALA A 63 0.53 -4.35 0.91
CA ALA A 63 0.74 -4.15 2.35
C ALA A 63 1.65 -5.22 3.00
N PRO A 64 1.41 -6.54 2.84
CA PRO A 64 2.31 -7.56 3.38
C PRO A 64 3.70 -7.55 2.72
N ALA A 65 3.79 -7.21 1.42
CA ALA A 65 5.07 -7.10 0.72
C ALA A 65 5.97 -6.02 1.35
N TYR A 66 5.43 -4.83 1.59
CA TYR A 66 6.15 -3.74 2.26
C TYR A 66 6.46 -4.08 3.72
N TYR A 67 5.55 -4.76 4.42
CA TYR A 67 5.77 -5.18 5.79
C TYR A 67 6.95 -6.17 5.92
N TRP A 68 7.06 -7.12 4.99
CA TRP A 68 8.19 -8.05 4.93
C TRP A 68 9.50 -7.36 4.53
N ALA A 69 9.46 -6.41 3.59
CA ALA A 69 10.63 -5.60 3.22
C ALA A 69 11.18 -4.80 4.42
N GLY A 70 10.30 -4.25 5.27
CA GLY A 70 10.71 -3.54 6.50
C GLY A 70 11.31 -4.45 7.59
N ARG A 71 10.84 -5.70 7.69
CA ARG A 71 11.34 -6.70 8.66
C ARG A 71 12.72 -7.25 8.30
N ARG A 72 13.05 -7.36 7.00
CA ARG A 72 14.35 -7.88 6.52
C ARG A 72 14.87 -7.05 5.33
N PRO A 73 15.42 -5.85 5.58
CA PRO A 73 16.02 -5.04 4.51
C PRO A 73 17.28 -5.67 3.90
N GLU A 74 17.79 -6.76 4.49
CA GLU A 74 19.04 -7.43 4.11
C GLU A 74 18.93 -8.38 2.90
N ARG A 75 17.71 -8.62 2.36
CA ARG A 75 17.46 -9.58 1.25
C ARG A 75 16.79 -8.97 0.01
N GLY A 76 16.64 -7.65 -0.03
CA GLY A 76 16.13 -6.91 -1.19
C GLY A 76 17.25 -6.25 -1.96
#